data_AF-A0A067FWN0-F1
#
_entry.id   AF-A0A067FWN0-F1
#
_cell.length_a   1.000
_cell.length_b   1.000
_cell.length_c   1.000
_cell.angle_alpha   90.00
_cell.angle_beta   90.00
_cell.angle_gamma   90.00
#
_symmetry.space_group_name_H-M   'P 1'
#
loop_
_entity.id
_entity.type
_entity.pdbx_description
1 polymer ?
#
loop_
_entity_poly.entity_id
_entity_poly.type
_entity_poly.pdbx_seq_one_letter_code
_entity_poly.pdbx_strand_id
1 'polypeptide(L)'
;MFNLVTQKRNDHKLTFEDLVVAKATYEKGTKDEIEEFIYQLLDVNDDGVLGRSDLESVVIAMLEIIFSMEISERGSNSHQDIVDVFLNAATFSKNGERSSNKSMSFEDFRSWCTLIPSARKFLGGLLTPPDPGRPGCQVPRLLCSENVHSSMLLLRKEYAWHIGGALSPHELEEWKLLYHSAMNGLSFNTFLGSISNDEGSAVLIIKDKEGHIYGGYASQPWERHGDFYGDMKSFLFQLYPKLAIYRPTGANSNLQWVYVYLFS
;
A
#
# COMPACT_ATOMS: atom_id res chain seq x y z
N MET A 1 1.76 20.44 6.75
CA MET A 1 1.11 21.18 5.64
C MET A 1 1.20 22.69 5.81
N PHE A 2 0.69 23.26 6.90
CA PHE A 2 0.61 24.72 7.08
C PHE A 2 1.96 25.44 6.89
N ASN A 3 3.03 25.04 7.60
CA ASN A 3 4.35 25.71 7.53
C ASN A 3 5.05 25.60 6.16
N LEU A 4 4.89 24.45 5.49
CA LEU A 4 5.44 24.25 4.15
C LEU A 4 4.73 25.14 3.13
N VAL A 5 3.40 25.19 3.21
CA VAL A 5 2.57 25.97 2.28
C VAL A 5 2.82 27.46 2.47
N THR A 6 3.06 27.93 3.70
CA THR A 6 3.42 29.32 4.00
C THR A 6 4.87 29.68 3.66
N GLN A 7 5.58 28.85 2.89
CA GLN A 7 6.97 29.08 2.46
C GLN A 7 7.93 29.39 3.63
N LYS A 8 7.69 28.78 4.80
CA LYS A 8 8.47 29.01 6.02
C LYS A 8 8.50 30.47 6.49
N ARG A 9 7.49 31.29 6.14
CA ARG A 9 7.38 32.68 6.62
C ARG A 9 7.23 32.80 8.16
N ASN A 10 6.90 31.71 8.85
CA ASN A 10 6.75 31.64 10.32
C ASN A 10 5.77 32.68 10.92
N ASP A 11 4.83 33.18 10.12
CA ASP A 11 3.84 34.18 10.50
C ASP A 11 2.53 33.57 11.02
N HIS A 12 2.46 32.22 11.07
CA HIS A 12 1.28 31.43 11.40
C HIS A 12 0.04 31.81 10.58
N LYS A 13 0.24 32.31 9.34
CA LYS A 13 -0.82 32.73 8.43
C LYS A 13 -0.70 32.02 7.09
N LEU A 14 -1.75 31.28 6.72
CA LEU A 14 -1.92 30.75 5.38
C LEU A 14 -2.57 31.83 4.50
N THR A 15 -1.83 32.34 3.51
CA THR A 15 -2.41 33.26 2.53
C THR A 15 -3.05 32.50 1.38
N PHE A 16 -3.90 33.19 0.63
CA PHE A 16 -4.46 32.63 -0.60
C PHE A 16 -3.36 32.33 -1.64
N GLU A 17 -2.33 33.17 -1.71
CA GLU A 17 -1.18 32.97 -2.60
C GLU A 17 -0.41 31.70 -2.27
N ASP A 18 -0.16 31.45 -0.98
CA ASP A 18 0.49 30.23 -0.48
C ASP A 18 -0.27 28.96 -0.92
N LEU A 19 -1.60 28.98 -0.77
CA LEU A 19 -2.47 27.87 -1.21
C LEU A 19 -2.43 27.70 -2.73
N VAL A 20 -2.44 28.80 -3.49
CA VAL A 20 -2.38 28.78 -4.96
C VAL A 20 -1.06 28.20 -5.44
N VAL A 21 0.07 28.56 -4.82
CA VAL A 21 1.39 28.04 -5.17
C VAL A 21 1.48 26.53 -4.87
N ALA A 22 1.04 26.10 -3.69
CA ALA A 22 1.03 24.68 -3.34
C ALA A 22 0.13 23.87 -4.30
N LYS A 23 -1.07 24.37 -4.59
CA LYS A 23 -1.99 23.73 -5.54
C LYS A 23 -1.41 23.69 -6.96
N ALA A 24 -0.81 24.79 -7.43
CA ALA A 24 -0.18 24.86 -8.75
C ALA A 24 0.96 23.85 -8.88
N THR A 25 1.75 23.65 -7.83
CA THR A 25 2.82 22.65 -7.77
C THR A 25 2.25 21.23 -7.93
N TYR A 26 1.14 20.91 -7.26
CA TYR A 26 0.48 19.61 -7.39
C TYR A 26 -0.16 19.37 -8.77
N GLU A 27 -0.77 20.39 -9.36
CA GLU A 27 -1.52 20.23 -10.62
C GLU A 27 -0.64 20.32 -11.86
N LYS A 28 0.42 21.14 -11.82
CA LYS A 28 1.22 21.50 -12.99
C LYS A 28 2.73 21.28 -12.81
N GLY A 29 3.18 20.94 -11.61
CA GLY A 29 4.58 20.61 -11.36
C GLY A 29 5.01 19.36 -12.10
N THR A 30 6.31 19.27 -12.35
CA THR A 30 6.94 18.04 -12.81
C THR A 30 6.81 16.95 -11.74
N LYS A 31 7.00 15.68 -12.13
CA LYS A 31 6.96 14.56 -11.18
C LYS A 31 7.96 14.76 -10.02
N ASP A 32 9.15 15.24 -10.31
CA ASP A 32 10.20 15.45 -9.31
C ASP A 32 9.85 16.62 -8.37
N GLU A 33 9.30 17.72 -8.90
CA GLU A 33 8.84 18.86 -8.08
C GLU A 33 7.71 18.46 -7.12
N ILE A 34 6.76 17.64 -7.59
CA ILE A 34 5.68 17.11 -6.76
C ILE A 34 6.25 16.19 -5.67
N GLU A 35 7.16 15.28 -6.03
CA GLU A 35 7.78 14.36 -5.07
C GLU A 35 8.62 15.11 -4.02
N GLU A 36 9.38 16.13 -4.42
CA GLU A 36 10.16 16.97 -3.51
C GLU A 36 9.25 17.76 -2.56
N PHE A 37 8.16 18.32 -3.06
CA PHE A 37 7.17 18.99 -2.22
C PHE A 37 6.54 18.03 -1.20
N ILE A 38 6.17 16.82 -1.63
CA ILE A 38 5.63 15.79 -0.71
C ILE A 38 6.68 15.41 0.33
N TYR A 39 7.93 15.21 -0.07
CA TYR A 39 9.01 14.89 0.85
C TYR A 39 9.18 15.95 1.94
N GLN A 40 9.15 17.23 1.57
CA GLN A 40 9.21 18.32 2.54
C GLN A 40 7.94 18.40 3.40
N LEU A 41 6.78 17.98 2.88
CA LEU A 41 5.52 17.95 3.62
C LEU A 41 5.54 16.93 4.78
N LEU A 42 6.36 15.89 4.66
CA LEU A 42 6.48 14.87 5.70
C LEU A 42 7.21 15.36 6.96
N ASP A 43 8.01 16.43 6.87
CA ASP A 43 8.64 17.07 8.03
C ASP A 43 7.58 17.88 8.79
N VAL A 44 6.84 17.19 9.66
CA VAL A 44 5.70 17.77 10.39
C VAL A 44 6.12 18.76 11.47
N ASN A 45 7.34 18.61 12.00
CA ASN A 45 7.90 19.45 13.05
C ASN A 45 8.66 20.67 12.50
N ASP A 46 8.94 20.68 11.19
CA ASP A 46 9.68 21.72 10.47
C ASP A 46 11.07 21.97 11.05
N ASP A 47 11.74 20.90 11.51
CA ASP A 47 13.10 20.95 12.04
C ASP A 47 14.18 20.69 10.96
N GLY A 48 13.74 20.42 9.73
CA GLY A 48 14.60 20.11 8.58
C GLY A 48 15.09 18.65 8.55
N VAL A 49 14.61 17.81 9.46
CA VAL A 49 15.03 16.41 9.63
C VAL A 49 13.80 15.50 9.56
N LEU A 50 13.67 14.76 8.45
CA LEU A 50 12.60 13.78 8.33
C LEU A 50 12.92 12.51 9.14
N GLY A 51 12.50 12.47 10.41
CA GLY A 51 12.70 11.36 11.33
C GLY A 51 11.61 10.28 11.24
N ARG A 52 11.80 9.19 12.00
CA ARG A 52 10.80 8.11 12.09
C ARG A 52 9.48 8.61 12.69
N SER A 53 9.54 9.49 13.69
CA SER A 53 8.38 10.09 14.35
C SER A 53 7.54 10.97 13.42
N ASP A 54 8.20 11.67 12.48
CA ASP A 54 7.51 12.49 11.50
C ASP A 54 6.73 11.61 10.52
N LEU A 55 7.39 10.57 10.00
CA LEU A 55 6.75 9.58 9.14
C LEU A 55 5.61 8.85 9.87
N GLU A 56 5.79 8.51 11.15
CA GLU A 56 4.76 7.90 11.99
C GLU A 56 3.52 8.79 12.10
N SER A 57 3.70 10.07 12.40
CA SER A 57 2.62 11.05 12.48
C SER A 57 1.85 11.14 11.16
N VAL A 58 2.56 11.13 10.03
CA VAL A 58 1.93 11.14 8.71
C VAL A 58 1.17 9.86 8.44
N VAL A 59 1.75 8.69 8.70
CA VAL A 59 1.09 7.39 8.50
C VAL A 59 -0.18 7.28 9.35
N ILE A 60 -0.13 7.69 10.61
CA ILE A 60 -1.31 7.73 11.49
C ILE A 60 -2.41 8.61 10.88
N ALA A 61 -2.07 9.85 10.50
CA ALA A 61 -3.03 10.77 9.88
C ALA A 61 -3.63 10.21 8.59
N MET A 62 -2.82 9.53 7.76
CA MET A 62 -3.31 8.87 6.54
C MET A 62 -4.34 7.78 6.87
N LEU A 63 -4.02 6.89 7.82
CA LEU A 63 -4.91 5.80 8.21
C LEU A 63 -6.21 6.32 8.85
N GLU A 64 -6.14 7.36 9.67
CA GLU A 64 -7.32 8.02 10.26
C GLU A 64 -8.24 8.59 9.18
N ILE A 65 -7.69 9.31 8.20
CA ILE A 65 -8.45 9.91 7.09
C ILE A 65 -9.10 8.81 6.23
N ILE A 66 -8.38 7.75 5.89
CA ILE A 66 -8.84 6.72 4.95
C ILE A 66 -9.86 5.79 5.60
N PHE A 67 -9.63 5.38 6.85
CA PHE A 67 -10.44 4.36 7.51
C PHE A 67 -11.45 4.94 8.50
N SER A 68 -11.53 6.28 8.61
CA SER A 68 -12.36 6.99 9.59
C SER A 68 -12.17 6.40 10.99
N MET A 69 -10.91 6.11 11.32
CA MET A 69 -10.53 5.48 12.57
C MET A 69 -10.68 6.50 13.70
N GLU A 70 -11.73 6.38 14.51
CA GLU A 70 -11.68 6.97 15.85
C GLU A 70 -10.70 6.12 16.68
N ILE A 71 -9.73 6.77 17.33
CA ILE A 71 -8.68 6.14 18.17
C ILE A 71 -9.28 5.36 19.38
N SER A 72 -10.61 5.24 19.47
CA SER A 72 -11.35 4.74 20.63
C SER A 72 -11.82 3.28 20.55
N GLU A 73 -11.84 2.58 19.40
CA GLU A 73 -12.61 1.31 19.29
C GLU A 73 -11.86 0.01 18.88
N ARG A 74 -10.54 0.02 18.74
CA ARG A 74 -9.76 -1.24 18.66
C ARG A 74 -8.56 -1.14 19.58
N GLY A 75 -8.29 -2.19 20.36
CA GLY A 75 -7.22 -2.18 21.36
C GLY A 75 -5.91 -1.61 20.80
N SER A 76 -5.33 -0.66 21.53
CA SER A 76 -4.17 0.17 21.15
C SER A 76 -3.06 -0.58 20.40
N ASN A 77 -2.80 -1.84 20.75
CA ASN A 77 -1.75 -2.66 20.12
C ASN A 77 -1.98 -2.96 18.63
N SER A 78 -3.22 -3.26 18.20
CA SER A 78 -3.46 -3.65 16.79
C SER A 78 -3.28 -2.50 15.81
N HIS A 79 -3.46 -1.26 16.28
CA HIS A 79 -3.25 -0.06 15.48
C HIS A 79 -1.77 0.29 15.38
N GLN A 80 -1.03 0.14 16.48
CA GLN A 80 0.42 0.33 16.44
C GLN A 80 1.08 -0.71 15.53
N ASP A 81 0.65 -1.98 15.59
CA ASP A 81 1.15 -3.03 14.72
C ASP A 81 1.02 -2.68 13.23
N ILE A 82 -0.10 -2.05 12.82
CA ILE A 82 -0.27 -1.67 11.41
C ILE A 82 0.62 -0.48 11.05
N VAL A 83 0.71 0.55 11.91
CA VAL A 83 1.61 1.68 11.68
C VAL A 83 3.05 1.19 11.56
N ASP A 84 3.47 0.26 12.41
CA ASP A 84 4.81 -0.31 12.40
C ASP A 84 5.15 -1.01 11.09
N VAL A 85 4.23 -1.73 10.45
CA VAL A 85 4.54 -2.35 9.15
C VAL A 85 4.75 -1.34 8.02
N PHE A 86 4.13 -0.15 8.07
CA PHE A 86 4.41 0.96 7.14
C PHE A 86 5.79 1.56 7.42
N LEU A 87 6.11 1.77 8.70
CA LEU A 87 7.38 2.36 9.12
C LEU A 87 8.56 1.43 8.92
N ASN A 88 8.37 0.11 9.03
CA ASN A 88 9.41 -0.89 8.81
C ASN A 88 9.80 -1.04 7.33
N ALA A 89 9.01 -0.49 6.41
CA ALA A 89 9.36 -0.38 4.99
C ALA A 89 10.31 0.80 4.71
N ALA A 90 10.37 1.78 5.62
CA ALA A 90 11.16 2.99 5.44
C ALA A 90 12.64 2.75 5.78
N THR A 91 13.52 3.42 5.03
CA THR A 91 14.95 3.50 5.33
C THR A 91 15.28 4.92 5.79
N PHE A 92 16.16 5.03 6.77
CA PHE A 92 16.66 6.30 7.27
C PHE A 92 18.18 6.26 7.11
N SER A 93 18.68 6.67 5.94
CA SER A 93 20.11 6.54 5.60
C SER A 93 20.92 7.82 5.83
N LYS A 94 20.26 8.99 5.89
CA LYS A 94 20.92 10.28 6.05
C LYS A 94 21.41 10.44 7.49
N ASN A 95 22.69 10.75 7.66
CA ASN A 95 23.26 11.05 8.98
C ASN A 95 22.93 12.51 9.36
N GLY A 96 22.46 12.72 10.60
CA GLY A 96 22.28 14.05 11.15
C GLY A 96 23.63 14.69 11.50
N GLU A 97 23.81 15.98 11.22
CA GLU A 97 25.02 16.73 11.59
C GLU A 97 25.16 16.94 13.10
N ARG A 98 24.09 16.72 13.88
CA ARG A 98 24.03 17.02 15.32
C ARG A 98 23.45 15.92 16.23
N SER A 99 22.96 14.80 15.68
CA SER A 99 22.41 13.69 16.49
C SER A 99 22.75 12.33 15.88
N SER A 100 22.79 11.28 16.71
CA SER A 100 22.95 9.89 16.28
C SER A 100 21.73 9.34 15.54
N ASN A 101 20.64 10.11 15.45
CA ASN A 101 19.41 9.65 14.83
C ASN A 101 19.52 9.84 13.33
N LYS A 102 19.40 8.73 12.60
CA LYS A 102 19.34 8.76 11.14
C LYS A 102 18.01 9.36 10.69
N SER A 103 18.04 10.10 9.60
CA SER A 103 16.85 10.67 8.96
C SER A 103 16.63 10.06 7.59
N MET A 104 15.42 10.21 7.06
CA MET A 104 15.05 9.80 5.73
C MET A 104 15.64 10.81 4.74
N SER A 105 16.36 10.32 3.73
CA SER A 105 16.77 11.13 2.59
C SER A 105 15.65 11.19 1.54
N PHE A 106 15.78 12.08 0.55
CA PHE A 106 14.85 12.11 -0.58
C PHE A 106 14.84 10.81 -1.39
N GLU A 107 16.00 10.13 -1.50
CA GLU A 107 16.10 8.82 -2.15
C GLU A 107 15.43 7.71 -1.33
N ASP A 108 15.59 7.74 0.00
CA ASP A 108 14.89 6.82 0.90
C ASP A 108 13.36 6.99 0.79
N PHE A 109 12.89 8.24 0.72
CA PHE A 109 11.48 8.55 0.52
C PHE A 109 10.96 8.00 -0.80
N ARG A 110 11.68 8.22 -1.91
CA ARG A 110 11.32 7.65 -3.21
C ARG A 110 11.26 6.12 -3.15
N SER A 111 12.26 5.49 -2.52
CA SER A 111 12.25 4.04 -2.28
C SER A 111 11.02 3.60 -1.49
N TRP A 112 10.70 4.27 -0.38
CA TRP A 112 9.51 3.97 0.42
C TRP A 112 8.21 4.10 -0.38
N CYS A 113 8.06 5.16 -1.19
CA CYS A 113 6.93 5.36 -2.09
C CYS A 113 6.81 4.27 -3.18
N THR A 114 7.92 3.69 -3.63
CA THR A 114 7.86 2.55 -4.57
C THR A 114 7.37 1.26 -3.90
N LEU A 115 7.76 1.04 -2.63
CA LEU A 115 7.32 -0.10 -1.84
C LEU A 115 5.85 0.03 -1.43
N ILE A 116 5.38 1.25 -1.16
CA ILE A 116 4.03 1.56 -0.67
C ILE A 116 3.31 2.51 -1.65
N PRO A 117 2.86 2.01 -2.82
CA PRO A 117 2.26 2.84 -3.85
C PRO A 117 0.92 3.45 -3.40
N SER A 118 0.21 2.83 -2.46
CA SER A 118 -1.02 3.39 -1.87
C SER A 118 -0.75 4.69 -1.13
N ALA A 119 0.32 4.72 -0.31
CA ALA A 119 0.71 5.92 0.41
C ALA A 119 1.18 7.02 -0.54
N ARG A 120 1.97 6.67 -1.56
CA ARG A 120 2.38 7.61 -2.61
C ARG A 120 1.20 8.22 -3.36
N LYS A 121 0.19 7.40 -3.73
CA LYS A 121 -1.03 7.88 -4.39
C LYS A 121 -1.84 8.81 -3.49
N PHE A 122 -1.98 8.47 -2.21
CA PHE A 122 -2.68 9.30 -1.23
C PHE A 122 -1.99 10.66 -1.06
N LEU A 123 -0.68 10.66 -0.79
CA LEU A 123 0.09 11.89 -0.59
C LEU A 123 0.08 12.78 -1.84
N GLY A 124 0.25 12.19 -3.02
CA GLY A 124 0.14 12.91 -4.29
C GLY A 124 -1.26 13.41 -4.63
N GLY A 125 -2.30 12.88 -3.97
CA GLY A 125 -3.70 13.25 -4.17
C GLY A 125 -4.22 14.34 -3.23
N LEU A 126 -3.44 14.80 -2.25
CA LEU A 126 -3.92 15.67 -1.16
C LEU A 126 -4.52 16.99 -1.62
N LEU A 127 -3.99 17.60 -2.69
CA LEU A 127 -4.43 18.90 -3.22
C LEU A 127 -5.09 18.80 -4.60
N THR A 128 -5.22 17.59 -5.13
CA THR A 128 -5.95 17.36 -6.38
C THR A 128 -7.45 17.23 -6.09
N PRO A 129 -8.34 17.93 -6.82
CA PRO A 129 -9.77 17.78 -6.62
C PRO A 129 -10.18 16.31 -6.82
N PRO A 130 -11.12 15.79 -6.02
CA PRO A 130 -11.65 14.45 -6.22
C PRO A 130 -12.30 14.38 -7.59
N ASP A 131 -11.66 13.67 -8.53
CA ASP A 131 -12.25 13.37 -9.83
C ASP A 131 -13.28 12.25 -9.61
N PRO A 132 -14.55 12.42 -10.04
CA PRO A 132 -15.59 11.39 -9.90
C PRO A 132 -15.22 10.05 -10.55
N GLY A 133 -14.20 9.99 -11.41
CA GLY A 133 -13.66 8.74 -11.99
C GLY A 133 -12.31 8.26 -11.41
N ARG A 134 -11.69 8.97 -10.46
CA ARG A 134 -10.43 8.56 -9.82
C ARG A 134 -10.49 8.68 -8.30
N PRO A 135 -11.12 7.72 -7.62
CA PRO A 135 -10.91 7.56 -6.18
C PRO A 135 -9.50 6.95 -5.96
N GLY A 136 -8.46 7.79 -6.01
CA GLY A 136 -7.05 7.40 -5.82
C GLY A 136 -6.73 6.76 -4.46
N CYS A 137 -7.71 6.74 -3.56
CA CYS A 137 -7.63 6.22 -2.20
C CYS A 137 -8.65 5.10 -1.93
N GLN A 138 -9.26 4.51 -2.97
CA GLN A 138 -10.31 3.51 -2.78
C GLN A 138 -9.77 2.26 -2.06
N VAL A 139 -10.42 1.92 -0.95
CA VAL A 139 -10.22 0.65 -0.25
C VAL A 139 -11.16 -0.38 -0.88
N PRO A 140 -10.66 -1.52 -1.38
CA PRO A 140 -11.51 -2.56 -1.92
C PRO A 140 -12.56 -3.05 -0.93
N ARG A 141 -13.79 -3.27 -1.39
CA ARG A 141 -14.82 -3.87 -0.56
C ARG A 141 -14.58 -5.38 -0.47
N LEU A 142 -14.18 -5.85 0.71
CA LEU A 142 -13.94 -7.27 0.95
C LEU A 142 -15.28 -7.99 1.17
N LEU A 143 -15.64 -8.88 0.25
CA LEU A 143 -16.84 -9.71 0.32
C LEU A 143 -16.49 -11.12 0.81
N CYS A 144 -17.12 -11.51 1.92
CA CYS A 144 -16.97 -12.84 2.52
C CYS A 144 -18.34 -13.48 2.70
N SER A 145 -18.38 -14.82 2.73
CA SER A 145 -19.61 -15.56 3.07
C SER A 145 -20.03 -15.26 4.52
N GLU A 146 -21.33 -15.26 4.80
CA GLU A 146 -21.92 -14.89 6.10
C GLU A 146 -21.36 -15.69 7.29
N ASN A 147 -20.82 -16.89 7.02
CA ASN A 147 -20.27 -17.77 8.05
C ASN A 147 -18.79 -17.48 8.40
N VAL A 148 -18.17 -16.48 7.77
CA VAL A 148 -16.73 -16.19 7.95
C VAL A 148 -16.55 -15.04 8.95
N HIS A 149 -16.03 -15.38 10.12
CA HIS A 149 -15.64 -14.39 11.12
C HIS A 149 -14.40 -13.61 10.67
N SER A 150 -14.42 -12.28 10.79
CA SER A 150 -13.32 -11.40 10.36
C SER A 150 -11.97 -11.73 11.01
N SER A 151 -11.94 -12.35 12.19
CA SER A 151 -10.70 -12.77 12.87
C SER A 151 -9.98 -13.94 12.18
N MET A 152 -10.66 -14.67 11.29
CA MET A 152 -10.04 -15.73 10.49
C MET A 152 -9.33 -15.18 9.25
N LEU A 153 -9.68 -13.97 8.81
CA LEU A 153 -9.15 -13.38 7.59
C LEU A 153 -7.77 -12.77 7.83
N LEU A 154 -6.82 -13.17 6.99
CA LEU A 154 -5.49 -12.56 6.96
C LEU A 154 -5.51 -11.16 6.33
N LEU A 155 -6.42 -10.93 5.38
CA LEU A 155 -6.53 -9.67 4.66
C LEU A 155 -7.32 -8.63 5.47
N ARG A 156 -6.60 -7.69 6.10
CA ARG A 156 -7.20 -6.50 6.71
C ARG A 156 -7.47 -5.43 5.65
N LYS A 157 -8.32 -4.44 5.97
CA LYS A 157 -8.65 -3.35 5.05
C LYS A 157 -7.43 -2.52 4.68
N GLU A 158 -6.50 -2.35 5.61
CA GLU A 158 -5.23 -1.62 5.45
C GLU A 158 -4.29 -2.34 4.49
N TYR A 159 -4.24 -3.67 4.57
CA TYR A 159 -3.50 -4.51 3.62
C TYR A 159 -4.15 -4.50 2.23
N ALA A 160 -5.48 -4.54 2.15
CA ALA A 160 -6.21 -4.44 0.88
C ALA A 160 -5.96 -3.08 0.21
N TRP A 161 -5.96 -1.99 0.99
CA TRP A 161 -5.60 -0.66 0.50
C TRP A 161 -4.17 -0.59 -0.01
N HIS A 162 -3.20 -1.19 0.70
CA HIS A 162 -1.81 -1.29 0.26
C HIS A 162 -1.68 -2.00 -1.09
N ILE A 163 -2.26 -3.20 -1.22
CA ILE A 163 -2.26 -3.96 -2.48
C ILE A 163 -2.98 -3.17 -3.58
N GLY A 164 -4.13 -2.58 -3.27
CA GLY A 164 -4.92 -1.77 -4.19
C GLY A 164 -4.19 -0.53 -4.71
N GLY A 165 -3.24 -0.01 -3.93
CA GLY A 165 -2.30 1.02 -4.37
C GLY A 165 -1.53 0.64 -5.64
N ALA A 166 -1.32 -0.64 -5.91
CA ALA A 166 -0.65 -1.14 -7.11
C ALA A 166 -1.59 -1.44 -8.30
N LEU A 167 -2.91 -1.40 -8.09
CA LEU A 167 -3.92 -1.76 -9.08
C LEU A 167 -4.56 -0.53 -9.74
N SER A 168 -5.33 -0.78 -10.79
CA SER A 168 -6.15 0.23 -11.47
C SER A 168 -7.55 0.33 -10.86
N PRO A 169 -8.29 1.44 -11.04
CA PRO A 169 -9.54 1.68 -10.33
C PRO A 169 -10.61 0.60 -10.48
N HIS A 170 -10.76 0.00 -11.66
CA HIS A 170 -11.75 -1.05 -11.91
C HIS A 170 -11.47 -2.35 -11.12
N GLU A 171 -10.21 -2.57 -10.71
CA GLU A 171 -9.79 -3.73 -9.92
C GLU A 171 -9.96 -3.49 -8.41
N LEU A 172 -10.40 -2.29 -8.01
CA LEU A 172 -10.58 -1.88 -6.61
C LEU A 172 -12.03 -1.93 -6.13
N GLU A 173 -12.97 -2.40 -6.96
CA GLU A 173 -14.39 -2.41 -6.59
C GLU A 173 -14.69 -3.40 -5.46
N GLU A 174 -14.72 -4.69 -5.78
CA GLU A 174 -15.12 -5.75 -4.84
C GLU A 174 -14.18 -6.94 -4.91
N TRP A 175 -13.68 -7.37 -3.76
CA TRP A 175 -12.79 -8.52 -3.64
C TRP A 175 -13.51 -9.63 -2.89
N LYS A 176 -13.82 -10.70 -3.61
CA LYS A 176 -14.54 -11.86 -3.08
C LYS A 176 -13.57 -12.92 -2.57
N LEU A 177 -13.82 -13.43 -1.37
CA LEU A 177 -13.10 -14.60 -0.85
C LEU A 177 -13.54 -15.86 -1.62
N LEU A 178 -12.64 -16.40 -2.45
CA LEU A 178 -12.88 -17.63 -3.23
C LEU A 178 -12.47 -18.90 -2.48
N TYR A 179 -11.43 -18.81 -1.65
CA TYR A 179 -10.85 -19.95 -0.95
C TYR A 179 -10.19 -19.53 0.36
N HIS A 180 -10.36 -20.34 1.39
CA HIS A 180 -9.65 -20.23 2.66
C HIS A 180 -9.30 -21.62 3.19
N SER A 181 -8.02 -21.86 3.50
CA SER A 181 -7.53 -23.20 3.88
C SER A 181 -8.22 -23.80 5.11
N ALA A 182 -8.55 -22.98 6.11
CA ALA A 182 -9.26 -23.44 7.31
C ALA A 182 -10.73 -23.84 7.04
N MET A 183 -11.32 -23.39 5.92
CA MET A 183 -12.71 -23.68 5.55
C MET A 183 -12.81 -24.75 4.47
N ASN A 184 -11.94 -24.67 3.47
CA ASN A 184 -11.98 -25.51 2.27
C ASN A 184 -11.00 -26.69 2.34
N GLY A 185 -10.13 -26.74 3.36
CA GLY A 185 -9.09 -27.76 3.51
C GLY A 185 -7.74 -27.34 2.92
N LEU A 186 -6.78 -28.27 2.90
CA LEU A 186 -5.40 -28.01 2.43
C LEU A 186 -5.13 -28.59 1.03
N SER A 187 -6.15 -29.11 0.36
CA SER A 187 -6.03 -29.77 -0.94
C SER A 187 -5.79 -28.74 -2.05
N PHE A 188 -4.66 -28.87 -2.76
CA PHE A 188 -4.36 -28.02 -3.92
C PHE A 188 -5.41 -28.16 -5.03
N ASN A 189 -5.96 -29.36 -5.23
CA ASN A 189 -7.05 -29.57 -6.20
C ASN A 189 -8.32 -28.83 -5.79
N THR A 190 -8.60 -28.74 -4.49
CA THR A 190 -9.74 -27.96 -3.99
C THR A 190 -9.50 -26.48 -4.17
N PHE A 191 -8.28 -25.99 -3.88
CA PHE A 191 -7.88 -24.61 -4.16
C PHE A 191 -8.07 -24.25 -5.64
N LEU A 192 -7.50 -25.05 -6.56
CA LEU A 192 -7.66 -24.84 -8.00
C LEU A 192 -9.12 -24.91 -8.42
N GLY A 193 -9.90 -25.88 -7.92
CA GLY A 193 -11.32 -25.99 -8.21
C GLY A 193 -12.14 -24.78 -7.74
N SER A 194 -11.76 -24.14 -6.64
CA SER A 194 -12.41 -22.93 -6.13
C SER A 194 -12.10 -21.69 -6.98
N ILE A 195 -10.85 -21.53 -7.44
CA ILE A 195 -10.42 -20.33 -8.17
C ILE A 195 -10.65 -20.42 -9.69
N SER A 196 -10.69 -21.62 -10.27
CA SER A 196 -10.89 -21.80 -11.72
C SER A 196 -12.32 -21.51 -12.20
N ASN A 197 -13.28 -21.30 -11.28
CA ASN A 197 -14.66 -20.95 -11.63
C ASN A 197 -14.85 -19.44 -11.88
N ASP A 198 -13.85 -18.61 -11.57
CA ASP A 198 -13.87 -17.17 -11.79
C ASP A 198 -12.85 -16.79 -12.88
N GLU A 199 -13.28 -16.01 -13.88
CA GLU A 199 -12.45 -15.59 -15.03
C GLU A 199 -11.58 -14.34 -14.75
N GLY A 200 -11.24 -14.11 -13.47
CA GLY A 200 -10.65 -12.85 -13.02
C GLY A 200 -9.21 -12.95 -12.53
N SER A 201 -8.62 -11.78 -12.27
CA SER A 201 -7.40 -11.64 -11.49
C SER A 201 -7.62 -12.11 -10.04
N ALA A 202 -6.57 -12.64 -9.40
CA ALA A 202 -6.67 -13.15 -8.04
C ALA A 202 -5.55 -12.61 -7.14
N VAL A 203 -5.90 -12.35 -5.87
CA VAL A 203 -4.95 -12.02 -4.80
C VAL A 203 -4.79 -13.25 -3.92
N LEU A 204 -3.59 -13.84 -3.91
CA LEU A 204 -3.23 -14.96 -3.04
C LEU A 204 -2.52 -14.43 -1.80
N ILE A 205 -2.98 -14.84 -0.62
CA ILE A 205 -2.41 -14.40 0.67
C ILE A 205 -2.00 -15.63 1.47
N ILE A 206 -0.77 -15.59 1.96
CA ILE A 206 -0.12 -16.67 2.68
C ILE A 206 0.33 -16.12 4.03
N LYS A 207 0.03 -16.86 5.10
CA LYS A 207 0.68 -16.68 6.41
C LYS A 207 1.55 -17.89 6.69
N ASP A 208 2.84 -17.66 6.91
CA ASP A 208 3.77 -18.74 7.26
C ASP A 208 3.72 -19.08 8.77
N LYS A 209 4.53 -20.05 9.18
CA LYS A 209 4.62 -20.49 10.59
C LYS A 209 5.29 -19.47 11.51
N GLU A 210 6.09 -18.56 10.94
CA GLU A 210 6.77 -17.48 11.67
C GLU A 210 5.87 -16.25 11.82
N GLY A 211 4.71 -16.26 11.17
CA GLY A 211 3.71 -15.19 11.25
C GLY A 211 3.85 -14.14 10.15
N HIS A 212 4.81 -14.28 9.22
CA HIS A 212 4.90 -13.39 8.07
C HIS A 212 3.68 -13.54 7.18
N ILE A 213 3.23 -12.41 6.65
CA ILE A 213 2.11 -12.36 5.72
C ILE A 213 2.62 -11.79 4.41
N TYR A 214 2.47 -12.54 3.34
CA TYR A 214 2.92 -12.17 2.00
C TYR A 214 2.08 -12.89 0.95
N GLY A 215 2.32 -12.59 -0.32
CA GLY A 215 1.50 -13.15 -1.38
C GLY A 215 1.84 -12.61 -2.75
N GLY A 216 0.89 -12.80 -3.66
CA GLY A 216 0.99 -12.32 -5.03
C GLY A 216 -0.37 -11.95 -5.58
N TYR A 217 -0.35 -10.95 -6.45
CA TYR A 217 -1.46 -10.64 -7.34
C TYR A 217 -1.17 -11.27 -8.69
N ALA A 218 -2.07 -12.16 -9.13
CA ALA A 218 -2.09 -12.77 -10.43
C ALA A 218 -3.09 -12.01 -11.30
N SER A 219 -2.60 -11.35 -12.35
CA SER A 219 -3.42 -10.56 -13.28
C SER A 219 -4.24 -11.41 -14.23
N GLN A 220 -3.86 -12.68 -14.41
CA GLN A 220 -4.49 -13.63 -15.31
C GLN A 220 -5.13 -14.78 -14.50
N PRO A 221 -6.18 -15.43 -15.04
CA PRO A 221 -6.81 -16.58 -14.40
C PRO A 221 -5.83 -17.72 -14.11
N TRP A 222 -6.19 -18.56 -13.13
CA TRP A 222 -5.39 -19.73 -12.77
C TRP A 222 -5.74 -20.89 -13.70
N GLU A 223 -4.86 -21.13 -14.66
CA GLU A 223 -5.00 -22.14 -15.69
C GLU A 223 -3.89 -23.18 -15.59
N ARG A 224 -4.24 -24.43 -15.89
CA ARG A 224 -3.26 -25.52 -15.95
C ARG A 224 -2.50 -25.38 -17.26
N HIS A 225 -1.27 -24.89 -17.17
CA HIS A 225 -0.36 -24.73 -18.32
C HIS A 225 0.86 -25.63 -18.20
N GLY A 226 1.38 -26.10 -19.34
CA GLY A 226 2.63 -26.84 -19.39
C GLY A 226 3.86 -25.98 -19.11
N ASP A 227 3.75 -24.65 -19.32
CA ASP A 227 4.82 -23.66 -19.21
C ASP A 227 4.37 -22.43 -18.39
N PHE A 228 5.31 -21.53 -18.11
CA PHE A 228 5.01 -20.24 -17.48
C PHE A 228 4.12 -19.36 -18.37
N TYR A 229 3.21 -18.63 -17.74
CA TYR A 229 2.31 -17.68 -18.38
C TYR A 229 2.12 -16.44 -17.48
N GLY A 230 1.22 -15.52 -17.89
CA GLY A 230 0.91 -14.29 -17.16
C GLY A 230 1.42 -13.04 -17.85
N ASP A 231 1.25 -11.88 -17.20
CA ASP A 231 1.69 -10.59 -17.71
C ASP A 231 2.37 -9.72 -16.65
N MET A 232 3.04 -8.66 -17.11
CA MET A 232 3.81 -7.73 -16.26
C MET A 232 2.97 -6.93 -15.25
N LYS A 233 1.63 -7.10 -15.25
CA LYS A 233 0.76 -6.52 -14.22
C LYS A 233 0.74 -7.37 -12.95
N SER A 234 1.11 -8.65 -13.01
CA SER A 234 1.30 -9.49 -11.82
C SER A 234 2.42 -8.95 -10.94
N PHE A 235 2.32 -9.13 -9.62
CA PHE A 235 3.36 -8.69 -8.68
C PHE A 235 3.33 -9.50 -7.39
N LEU A 236 4.46 -9.53 -6.69
CA LEU A 236 4.54 -10.05 -5.33
C LEU A 236 4.36 -8.94 -4.32
N PHE A 237 3.88 -9.28 -3.13
CA PHE A 237 3.76 -8.33 -2.04
C PHE A 237 4.12 -8.97 -0.70
N GLN A 238 4.54 -8.13 0.23
CA GLN A 238 4.70 -8.45 1.64
C GLN A 238 3.82 -7.50 2.46
N LEU A 239 3.13 -8.05 3.46
CA LEU A 239 2.21 -7.32 4.34
C LEU A 239 2.71 -7.24 5.79
N TYR A 240 3.41 -8.26 6.27
CA TYR A 240 3.98 -8.32 7.61
C TYR A 240 5.36 -9.01 7.58
N PRO A 241 6.41 -8.47 8.25
CA PRO A 241 6.40 -7.41 9.27
C PRO A 241 6.67 -6.01 8.69
N LYS A 242 6.75 -5.90 7.36
CA LYS A 242 6.86 -4.65 6.63
C LYS A 242 6.05 -4.72 5.33
N LEU A 243 5.51 -3.60 4.91
CA LEU A 243 4.77 -3.50 3.66
C LEU A 243 5.73 -3.31 2.47
N ALA A 244 5.50 -4.08 1.41
CA ALA A 244 6.22 -3.91 0.16
C ALA A 244 5.43 -4.46 -1.03
N ILE A 245 5.54 -3.79 -2.19
CA ILE A 245 5.13 -4.28 -3.50
C ILE A 245 6.40 -4.50 -4.35
N TYR A 246 6.52 -5.70 -4.93
CA TYR A 246 7.62 -6.08 -5.81
C TYR A 246 7.09 -6.40 -7.19
N ARG A 247 7.32 -5.49 -8.14
CA ARG A 247 6.92 -5.68 -9.54
C ARG A 247 7.96 -6.51 -10.30
N PRO A 248 7.54 -7.26 -11.34
CA PRO A 248 8.46 -7.94 -12.23
C PRO A 248 9.44 -6.96 -12.86
N THR A 249 10.71 -7.34 -12.91
CA THR A 249 11.80 -6.50 -13.45
C THR A 249 11.86 -6.52 -14.98
N GLY A 250 11.18 -7.48 -15.62
CA GLY A 250 11.27 -7.73 -17.06
C GLY A 250 12.49 -8.55 -17.46
N ALA A 251 13.25 -9.08 -16.50
CA ALA A 251 14.40 -9.96 -16.77
C ALA A 251 13.99 -11.29 -17.44
N ASN A 252 12.77 -11.76 -17.23
CA ASN A 252 12.16 -12.90 -17.90
C ASN A 252 10.61 -12.78 -17.85
N SER A 253 9.93 -13.72 -18.49
CA SER A 253 8.46 -13.84 -18.53
C SER A 253 7.92 -14.98 -17.66
N ASN A 254 8.67 -15.44 -16.66
CA ASN A 254 8.28 -16.54 -15.78
C ASN A 254 7.43 -16.01 -14.61
N LEU A 255 6.17 -15.66 -14.90
CA LEU A 255 5.35 -14.86 -13.99
C LEU A 255 4.38 -15.71 -13.17
N GLN A 256 3.72 -16.68 -13.79
CA GLN A 256 2.76 -17.59 -13.15
C GLN A 256 2.93 -18.99 -13.74
N TRP A 257 2.81 -20.01 -12.90
CA TRP A 257 2.86 -21.39 -13.34
C TRP A 257 2.07 -22.29 -12.38
N VAL A 258 1.25 -23.16 -12.96
CA VAL A 258 0.38 -24.08 -12.22
C VAL A 258 0.58 -25.48 -12.78
N TYR A 259 1.35 -26.28 -12.05
CA TYR A 259 1.58 -27.67 -12.40
C TYR A 259 0.67 -28.60 -11.58
N VAL A 260 0.03 -29.55 -12.24
CA VAL A 260 -0.73 -30.62 -11.58
C VAL A 260 -0.25 -31.95 -12.16
N TYR A 261 0.22 -32.87 -11.30
CA TYR A 261 0.44 -34.25 -11.70
C TYR A 261 -0.90 -34.88 -12.07
N LEU A 262 -1.15 -35.07 -13.37
CA LEU A 262 -2.17 -36.00 -13.84
C LEU A 262 -1.61 -37.41 -13.57
N PHE A 263 -2.00 -38.02 -12.45
CA PHE A 263 -1.96 -39.47 -12.38
C PHE A 263 -3.05 -39.98 -13.34
N SER A 264 -2.60 -40.45 -14.50
CA SER A 264 -3.39 -41.21 -15.49
C SER A 264 -3.75 -42.59 -14.99
#